data_AF-A0ABD1RDD1-F1
#
_entry.id   AF-A0ABD1RDD1-F1
#
_cell.length_a   1.000
_cell.length_b   1.000
_cell.length_c   1.000
_cell.angle_alpha   90.00
_cell.angle_beta   90.00
_cell.angle_gamma   90.00
#
_symmetry.space_group_name_H-M   'P 1'
#
loop_
_entity.id
_entity.type
_entity.pdbx_description
1 polymer ?
#
loop_
_entity_poly.entity_id
_entity_poly.type
_entity_poly.pdbx_seq_one_letter_code
_entity_poly.pdbx_strand_id
1 'polypeptide(L)'
;MLLPEKYIFRRWTKNAKQARVFDPTTGSYVHTDPGHSLMSRHSMLSHATSDLVDEGSLTDTRSTFLLSEFQSLRIRVKDIDTGGDVGMSRNRNKCLEETQVVCDPNPVRAKGCGKRLKSGKEKVLSQSNRQCSACGISGHDRRTCLMLQTR
;
A
#
# COMPACT_ATOMS: atom_id res chain seq x y z
N MET A 1 24.48 -27.43 17.33
CA MET A 1 23.34 -28.28 16.93
C MET A 1 22.83 -27.79 15.59
N LEU A 2 22.75 -28.65 14.58
CA LEU A 2 22.26 -28.27 13.24
C LEU A 2 20.78 -28.65 13.13
N LEU A 3 19.94 -27.69 12.75
CA LEU A 3 18.52 -27.90 12.56
C LEU A 3 18.28 -28.68 11.25
N PRO A 4 17.48 -29.77 11.25
CA PRO A 4 17.25 -30.56 10.05
C PRO A 4 16.56 -29.76 8.93
N GLU A 5 17.05 -29.94 7.71
CA GLU A 5 16.65 -29.16 6.53
C GLU A 5 15.15 -29.29 6.17
N LYS A 6 14.52 -30.41 6.54
CA LYS A 6 13.08 -30.65 6.35
C LYS A 6 12.17 -29.66 7.08
N TYR A 7 12.67 -28.96 8.09
CA TYR A 7 11.92 -27.92 8.82
C TYR A 7 12.22 -26.50 8.33
N ILE A 8 13.17 -26.34 7.41
CA ILE A 8 13.57 -25.04 6.88
C ILE A 8 12.77 -24.79 5.59
N PHE A 9 11.64 -24.10 5.71
CA PHE A 9 10.86 -23.71 4.54
C PHE A 9 11.68 -22.80 3.62
N ARG A 10 11.68 -23.08 2.30
CA ARG A 10 12.43 -22.30 1.31
C ARG A 10 12.11 -20.80 1.32
N ARG A 11 10.90 -20.40 1.75
CA ARG A 11 10.51 -19.00 1.92
C ARG A 11 11.29 -18.27 3.03
N TRP A 12 11.96 -19.00 3.91
CA TRP A 12 12.72 -18.49 5.05
C TRP A 12 14.25 -18.63 4.84
N THR A 13 14.69 -19.11 3.68
CA THR A 13 16.12 -19.18 3.35
C THR A 13 16.55 -17.96 2.54
N LYS A 14 17.87 -17.72 2.47
CA LYS A 14 18.48 -16.64 1.65
C LYS A 14 18.02 -16.67 0.18
N ASN A 15 17.60 -17.84 -0.31
CA ASN A 15 17.15 -18.07 -1.69
C ASN A 15 15.63 -17.95 -1.86
N ALA A 16 14.89 -17.47 -0.84
CA ALA A 16 13.43 -17.32 -0.89
C ALA A 16 12.93 -16.46 -2.06
N LYS A 17 13.75 -15.49 -2.50
CA LYS A 17 13.44 -14.59 -3.63
C LYS A 17 13.80 -15.16 -5.00
N GLN A 18 14.50 -16.29 -5.07
CA GLN A 18 14.88 -16.97 -6.31
C GLN A 18 13.89 -18.08 -6.71
N ALA A 19 12.69 -18.08 -6.13
CA ALA A 19 11.74 -19.16 -6.31
C ALA A 19 11.31 -19.27 -7.78
N ARG A 20 11.69 -20.38 -8.43
CA ARG A 20 11.12 -20.78 -9.71
C ARG A 20 9.62 -21.04 -9.52
N VAL A 21 8.80 -20.37 -10.31
CA VAL A 21 7.35 -20.60 -10.30
C VAL A 21 7.06 -21.76 -11.26
N PHE A 22 6.31 -22.75 -10.79
CA PHE A 22 5.87 -23.86 -11.64
C PHE A 22 4.73 -23.36 -12.53
N ASP A 23 4.93 -23.40 -13.84
CA ASP A 23 3.89 -23.07 -14.82
C ASP A 23 3.17 -24.37 -15.24
N PRO A 24 1.91 -24.58 -14.85
CA PRO A 24 1.15 -25.77 -15.21
C PRO A 24 0.84 -25.88 -16.71
N THR A 25 1.02 -24.80 -17.47
CA THR A 25 0.75 -24.74 -18.91
C THR A 25 1.92 -25.29 -19.74
N THR A 26 3.15 -25.03 -19.31
CA THR A 26 4.38 -25.56 -19.94
C THR A 26 4.96 -26.77 -19.22
N GLY A 27 4.44 -27.12 -18.04
CA GLY A 27 4.92 -28.25 -17.23
C GLY A 27 6.34 -28.08 -16.69
N SER A 28 6.84 -26.84 -16.61
CA SER A 28 8.24 -26.55 -16.27
C SER A 28 8.37 -25.47 -15.20
N TYR A 29 9.52 -25.46 -14.52
CA TYR A 29 9.89 -24.44 -13.55
C TYR A 29 10.53 -23.25 -14.26
N VAL A 30 9.80 -22.15 -14.37
CA VAL A 30 10.28 -20.94 -15.04
C VAL A 30 11.13 -20.14 -14.05
N HIS A 31 12.32 -19.72 -14.47
CA HIS A 31 13.06 -18.69 -13.74
C HIS A 31 12.27 -17.38 -13.84
N THR A 32 11.96 -16.75 -12.70
CA THR A 32 11.47 -15.38 -12.71
C THR A 32 12.59 -14.51 -13.26
N ASP A 33 12.57 -14.27 -14.56
CA ASP A 33 13.51 -13.39 -15.22
C ASP A 33 13.45 -12.04 -14.52
N PRO A 34 14.52 -11.60 -13.82
CA PRO A 34 14.51 -10.35 -13.09
C PRO A 34 14.17 -9.15 -13.99
N GLY A 35 14.33 -9.26 -15.31
CA GLY A 35 13.95 -8.21 -16.26
C GLY A 35 12.44 -8.03 -16.46
N HIS A 36 11.60 -9.03 -16.17
CA HIS A 36 10.19 -9.04 -16.58
C HIS A 36 9.19 -8.54 -15.52
N SER A 37 9.56 -8.52 -14.24
CA SER A 37 8.66 -8.02 -13.19
C SER A 37 8.63 -6.49 -13.16
N LEU A 38 7.43 -5.90 -13.10
CA LEU A 38 7.23 -4.45 -12.88
C LEU A 38 8.06 -3.95 -11.70
N MET A 39 8.06 -4.68 -10.59
CA MET A 39 8.79 -4.29 -9.38
C MET A 39 10.31 -4.27 -9.60
N SER A 40 10.84 -5.21 -10.39
CA SER A 40 12.26 -5.28 -10.67
C SER A 40 12.70 -4.13 -11.59
N ARG A 41 11.92 -3.87 -12.66
CA ARG A 41 12.14 -2.70 -13.53
C ARG A 41 12.10 -1.39 -12.75
N HIS A 42 11.09 -1.22 -11.88
CA HIS A 42 10.98 -0.06 -11.01
C HIS A 42 12.18 0.08 -10.07
N SER A 43 12.58 -1.01 -9.42
CA SER A 43 13.73 -1.01 -8.50
C SER A 43 15.03 -0.59 -9.19
N MET A 44 15.28 -1.06 -10.40
CA MET A 44 16.48 -0.71 -11.17
C MET A 44 16.47 0.77 -11.56
N LEU A 45 15.36 1.26 -12.13
CA LEU A 45 15.22 2.66 -12.54
C LEU A 45 15.31 3.62 -11.35
N SER A 46 14.70 3.26 -10.23
CA SER A 46 14.74 4.06 -9.00
C SER A 46 16.16 4.16 -8.44
N HIS A 47 16.92 3.07 -8.43
CA HIS A 47 18.31 3.10 -7.96
C HIS A 47 19.18 4.01 -8.84
N ALA A 48 19.16 3.79 -10.15
CA ALA A 48 19.95 4.59 -11.09
C ALA A 48 19.59 6.09 -11.04
N THR A 49 18.30 6.40 -10.84
CA THR A 49 17.84 7.79 -10.69
C THR A 49 18.26 8.38 -9.35
N SER A 50 18.24 7.61 -8.26
CA SER A 50 18.68 8.07 -6.94
C SER A 50 20.16 8.50 -6.97
N ASP A 51 21.03 7.65 -7.53
CA ASP A 51 22.46 7.96 -7.64
C ASP A 51 22.70 9.27 -8.41
N LEU A 52 21.93 9.49 -9.50
CA LEU A 52 22.01 10.72 -10.29
C LEU A 52 21.48 11.95 -9.53
N VAL A 53 20.42 11.78 -8.74
CA VAL A 53 19.87 12.85 -7.89
C VAL A 53 20.85 13.24 -6.81
N ASP A 54 21.51 12.27 -6.17
CA ASP A 54 22.51 12.53 -5.14
C ASP A 54 23.65 13.41 -5.71
N GLU A 55 24.19 13.06 -6.88
CA GLU A 55 25.24 13.84 -7.55
C GLU A 55 24.78 15.22 -8.06
N GLY A 56 23.55 15.28 -8.58
CA GLY A 56 22.97 16.51 -9.11
C GLY A 56 22.55 17.51 -8.06
N SER A 57 22.21 17.04 -6.85
CA SER A 57 21.76 17.88 -5.73
C SER A 57 22.87 18.72 -5.11
N LEU A 58 24.14 18.44 -5.45
CA LEU A 58 25.30 19.12 -4.88
C LEU A 58 25.38 20.60 -5.29
N THR A 59 24.79 21.01 -6.42
CA THR A 59 24.76 22.41 -6.85
C THR A 59 23.42 22.79 -7.47
N ASP A 60 23.05 24.07 -7.35
CA ASP A 60 21.81 24.63 -7.91
C ASP A 60 21.76 24.52 -9.45
N THR A 61 22.91 24.74 -10.10
CA THR A 61 23.06 24.60 -11.56
C THR A 61 22.80 23.18 -12.05
N ARG A 62 23.27 22.16 -11.33
CA ARG A 62 23.05 20.75 -11.67
C ARG A 62 21.62 20.33 -11.38
N SER A 63 21.07 20.80 -10.26
CA SER A 63 19.70 20.51 -9.84
C SER A 63 18.66 21.04 -10.83
N THR A 64 18.82 22.28 -11.28
CA THR A 64 17.93 22.90 -12.28
C THR A 64 18.06 22.23 -13.66
N PHE A 65 19.28 21.87 -14.06
CA PHE A 65 19.52 21.08 -15.26
C PHE A 65 18.79 19.72 -15.20
N LEU A 66 19.01 18.93 -14.15
CA LEU A 66 18.35 17.63 -14.00
C LEU A 66 16.83 17.73 -13.96
N LEU A 67 16.30 18.77 -13.30
CA LEU A 67 14.86 18.99 -13.26
C LEU A 67 14.27 19.21 -14.66
N SER A 68 14.95 20.01 -15.49
CA SER A 68 14.54 20.22 -16.88
C SER A 68 14.59 18.93 -17.72
N GLU A 69 15.65 18.13 -17.53
CA GLU A 69 15.80 16.84 -18.21
C GLU A 69 14.75 15.81 -17.77
N PHE A 70 14.42 15.74 -16.48
CA PHE A 70 13.36 14.86 -15.98
C PHE A 70 11.99 15.25 -16.53
N GLN A 71 11.70 16.54 -16.69
CA GLN A 71 10.46 17.00 -17.33
C GLN A 71 10.41 16.58 -18.81
N SER A 72 11.50 16.77 -19.54
CA SER A 72 11.63 16.33 -20.94
C SER A 72 11.48 14.81 -21.08
N LEU A 73 12.16 14.04 -20.22
CA LEU A 73 12.03 12.58 -20.16
C LEU A 73 10.60 12.14 -19.89
N ARG A 74 9.89 12.80 -18.96
CA ARG A 74 8.50 12.46 -18.62
C ARG A 74 7.56 12.62 -19.81
N ILE A 75 7.76 13.65 -20.64
CA ILE A 75 6.97 13.85 -21.87
C ILE A 75 7.25 12.71 -22.84
N ARG A 76 8.54 12.45 -23.14
CA ARG A 76 8.95 11.38 -24.06
C ARG A 76 8.44 10.00 -23.66
N VAL A 77 8.45 9.68 -22.36
CA VAL A 77 7.94 8.38 -21.86
C VAL A 77 6.43 8.24 -22.08
N LYS A 78 5.65 9.31 -21.94
CA LYS A 78 4.21 9.29 -22.25
C LYS A 78 3.94 9.10 -23.75
N ASP A 79 4.78 9.70 -24.59
CA ASP A 79 4.64 9.61 -26.04
C ASP A 79 4.92 8.18 -26.56
N ILE A 80 5.76 7.40 -25.85
CA ILE A 80 6.04 5.98 -26.19
C ILE A 80 4.76 5.14 -26.18
N ASP A 81 3.87 5.36 -25.21
CA ASP A 81 2.61 4.60 -25.10
C ASP A 81 1.55 5.06 -26.12
N THR A 82 1.74 6.24 -26.72
CA THR A 82 0.79 6.88 -27.65
C THR A 82 1.16 6.63 -29.13
N GLY A 83 2.35 6.07 -29.40
CA GLY A 83 2.96 5.95 -30.73
C GLY A 83 2.57 4.69 -31.50
N GLY A 84 1.28 4.56 -31.82
CA GLY A 84 0.73 3.54 -32.70
C GLY A 84 -0.30 4.06 -33.72
N ASP A 85 -0.27 5.34 -34.09
CA ASP A 85 -0.88 5.80 -35.35
C ASP A 85 -0.29 7.15 -35.77
N VAL A 86 0.03 7.26 -37.06
CA VAL A 86 0.55 8.47 -37.69
C VAL A 86 -0.62 9.42 -37.93
N GLY A 87 -0.58 10.60 -37.33
CA GLY A 87 -1.57 11.63 -37.65
C GLY A 87 -1.29 12.96 -36.98
N MET A 88 -0.62 13.86 -37.69
CA MET A 88 -0.61 15.28 -37.35
C MET A 88 -2.05 15.78 -37.17
N SER A 89 -2.42 16.18 -35.94
CA SER A 89 -3.51 17.13 -35.76
C SER A 89 -3.29 17.96 -34.51
N ARG A 90 -2.87 19.21 -34.76
CA ARG A 90 -3.00 20.33 -33.83
C ARG A 90 -4.50 20.49 -33.54
N ASN A 91 -4.96 20.04 -32.38
CA ASN A 91 -6.25 20.49 -31.90
C ASN A 91 -6.20 20.74 -30.39
N ARG A 92 -6.20 22.03 -30.03
CA ARG A 92 -6.58 22.48 -28.69
C ARG A 92 -8.04 22.10 -28.54
N ASN A 93 -8.38 21.09 -27.74
CA ASN A 93 -9.67 21.01 -27.07
C ASN A 93 -9.60 19.98 -25.94
N LYS A 94 -10.18 20.39 -24.80
CA LYS A 94 -10.28 19.72 -23.50
C LYS A 94 -10.34 18.20 -23.56
N CYS A 95 -9.43 17.54 -22.84
CA CYS A 95 -9.72 16.24 -22.23
C CYS A 95 -9.69 16.46 -20.71
N LEU A 96 -10.86 16.32 -20.10
CA LEU A 96 -10.99 16.20 -18.66
C LEU A 96 -10.42 14.81 -18.33
N GLU A 97 -9.12 14.74 -18.06
CA GLU A 97 -8.53 13.53 -17.50
C GLU A 97 -9.12 13.39 -16.10
N GLU A 98 -10.11 12.50 -15.96
CA GLU A 98 -10.55 12.03 -14.66
C GLU A 98 -9.35 11.31 -14.04
N THR A 99 -8.58 12.08 -13.28
CA THR A 99 -7.44 11.58 -12.53
C THR A 99 -8.02 10.56 -11.57
N GLN A 100 -7.84 9.26 -11.83
CA GLN A 100 -8.14 8.25 -10.83
C GLN A 100 -7.25 8.54 -9.63
N VAL A 101 -7.83 9.20 -8.64
CA VAL A 101 -7.20 9.41 -7.35
C VAL A 101 -7.09 8.03 -6.73
N VAL A 102 -5.89 7.46 -6.81
CA VAL A 102 -5.54 6.27 -6.05
C VAL A 102 -5.50 6.71 -4.58
N CYS A 103 -6.63 6.51 -3.90
CA CYS A 103 -6.71 6.72 -2.46
C CYS A 103 -5.96 5.58 -1.75
N ASP A 104 -5.19 5.94 -0.72
CA ASP A 104 -4.61 4.93 0.16
C ASP A 104 -5.71 4.04 0.75
N PRO A 105 -5.49 2.71 0.83
CA PRO A 105 -6.42 1.82 1.48
C PRO A 105 -6.63 2.26 2.93
N ASN A 106 -7.90 2.27 3.37
CA ASN A 106 -8.25 2.67 4.73
C ASN A 106 -7.36 1.93 5.74
N PRO A 107 -6.68 2.65 6.66
CA PRO A 107 -5.75 2.03 7.59
C PRO A 107 -6.49 1.02 8.46
N VAL A 108 -6.23 -0.26 8.21
CA VAL A 108 -6.77 -1.35 9.01
C VAL A 108 -6.02 -1.35 10.34
N ARG A 109 -6.74 -1.25 11.45
CA ARG A 109 -6.14 -1.33 12.78
C ARG A 109 -5.44 -2.67 12.93
N ALA A 110 -4.12 -2.64 13.13
CA ALA A 110 -3.36 -3.84 13.46
C ALA A 110 -3.97 -4.51 14.70
N LYS A 111 -4.11 -5.84 14.66
CA LYS A 111 -4.50 -6.60 15.85
C LYS A 111 -3.51 -6.28 16.97
N GLY A 112 -4.02 -5.85 18.12
CA GLY A 112 -3.19 -5.44 19.26
C GLY A 112 -2.94 -3.93 19.37
N CYS A 113 -3.47 -3.09 18.48
CA CYS A 113 -3.53 -1.64 18.72
C CYS A 113 -4.33 -1.37 19.99
N GLY A 114 -3.63 -1.05 21.08
CA GLY A 114 -4.22 -0.73 22.38
C GLY A 114 -5.33 0.31 22.24
N LYS A 115 -6.41 0.14 23.00
CA LYS A 115 -7.47 1.16 23.03
C LYS A 115 -6.86 2.45 23.59
N ARG A 116 -7.10 3.58 22.91
CA ARG A 116 -6.74 4.91 23.42
C ARG A 116 -7.31 5.07 24.82
N LEU A 117 -6.49 5.57 25.75
CA LEU A 117 -6.96 5.98 27.07
C LEU A 117 -7.97 7.12 26.89
N LYS A 118 -9.23 6.89 27.27
CA LYS A 118 -10.28 7.90 27.22
C LYS A 118 -10.02 8.98 28.27
N SER A 119 -10.24 10.24 27.92
CA SER A 119 -10.18 11.36 28.87
C SER A 119 -11.28 11.24 29.95
N GLY A 120 -11.12 11.94 31.08
CA GLY A 120 -12.12 11.95 32.16
C GLY A 120 -13.51 12.35 31.66
N LYS A 121 -13.59 13.37 30.81
CA LYS A 121 -14.84 13.83 30.17
C LYS A 121 -15.51 12.74 29.32
N GLU A 122 -14.71 11.99 28.55
CA GLU A 122 -15.22 10.87 27.73
C GLU A 122 -15.69 9.68 28.57
N LYS A 123 -15.04 9.41 29.71
CA LYS A 123 -15.46 8.34 30.63
C LYS A 123 -16.84 8.66 31.21
N VAL A 124 -17.04 9.88 31.69
CA VAL A 124 -18.31 10.35 32.27
C VAL A 124 -19.45 10.27 31.25
N LEU A 125 -19.22 10.72 30.01
CA LEU A 125 -20.23 10.61 28.92
C LEU A 125 -20.58 9.14 28.60
N SER A 126 -19.60 8.23 28.64
CA SER A 126 -19.84 6.81 28.34
C SER A 126 -20.48 6.01 29.49
N GLN A 127 -20.36 6.47 30.74
CA GLN A 127 -21.00 5.83 31.89
C GLN A 127 -22.51 6.10 31.96
N SER A 128 -22.94 7.27 31.46
CA SER A 128 -24.32 7.74 31.58
C SER A 128 -25.34 6.93 30.76
N ASN A 129 -24.94 6.35 29.62
CA ASN A 129 -25.85 5.67 28.70
C ASN A 129 -25.96 4.16 28.90
N ARG A 130 -25.50 3.61 30.03
CA ARG A 130 -25.63 2.18 30.29
C ARG A 130 -27.07 1.85 30.65
N GLN A 131 -27.83 1.42 29.66
CA GLN A 131 -29.18 0.91 29.79
C GLN A 131 -29.16 -0.58 30.15
N CYS A 132 -30.13 -1.01 30.95
CA CYS A 132 -30.36 -2.41 31.20
C CYS A 132 -30.67 -3.12 29.88
N SER A 133 -29.94 -4.20 29.56
CA SER A 133 -30.14 -4.93 28.30
C SER A 133 -31.46 -5.71 28.25
N ALA A 134 -32.20 -5.80 29.36
CA ALA A 134 -33.49 -6.48 29.42
C ALA A 134 -34.69 -5.54 29.27
N CYS A 135 -34.62 -4.33 29.83
CA CYS A 135 -35.75 -3.38 29.79
C CYS A 135 -35.42 -2.02 29.17
N GLY A 136 -34.16 -1.76 28.79
CA GLY A 136 -33.74 -0.50 28.17
C GLY A 136 -33.68 0.70 29.12
N ILE A 137 -34.02 0.54 30.40
CA ILE A 137 -34.01 1.63 31.39
C ILE A 137 -32.62 1.76 32.01
N SER A 138 -32.15 2.99 32.19
CA SER A 138 -30.88 3.30 32.88
C SER A 138 -31.04 3.25 34.40
N GLY A 139 -29.92 3.08 35.12
CA GLY A 139 -29.89 3.06 36.60
C GLY A 139 -29.86 1.66 37.23
N HIS A 140 -29.92 0.59 36.43
CA HIS A 140 -29.70 -0.77 36.90
C HIS A 140 -29.11 -1.67 35.80
N ASP A 141 -28.52 -2.80 36.19
CA ASP A 141 -27.95 -3.78 35.27
C ASP A 141 -28.94 -4.94 35.02
N ARG A 142 -28.72 -5.76 34.00
CA ARG A 142 -29.58 -6.91 33.67
C ARG A 142 -29.83 -7.83 34.89
N ARG A 143 -28.83 -7.99 35.74
CA ARG A 143 -28.87 -8.88 36.93
C ARG A 143 -29.80 -8.38 38.04
N THR A 144 -29.99 -7.07 38.12
CA THR A 144 -30.85 -6.40 39.10
C THR A 144 -32.13 -5.89 38.44
N CYS A 145 -32.46 -6.41 37.25
CA CYS A 145 -33.64 -6.00 36.52
C CYS A 145 -34.87 -6.68 37.10
N LEU A 146 -35.80 -5.87 37.62
CA LEU A 146 -37.05 -6.36 38.20
C LEU A 146 -37.88 -7.15 37.17
N MET A 147 -37.84 -6.78 35.88
CA MET A 147 -38.48 -7.53 34.78
C MET A 147 -37.97 -8.98 34.65
N LEU A 148 -36.75 -9.26 35.14
CA LEU A 148 -36.15 -10.60 35.14
C LEU A 148 -36.22 -11.29 36.50
N GLN A 149 -36.56 -10.56 37.58
CA GLN A 149 -36.71 -11.11 38.92
C GLN A 149 -38.14 -11.58 39.23
N THR A 150 -39.14 -11.18 38.43
CA THR A 150 -40.53 -11.64 38.58
C THR A 150 -40.82 -12.93 37.80
N ARG A 151 -40.07 -14.01 38.08
CA ARG A 151 -40.43 -15.38 37.68
C ARG A 151 -40.28 -16.33 38.85
#